data_AF-A0AAQ4DM18-F1
#
_entry.id   AF-A0AAQ4DM18-F1
#
_cell.length_a   1.000
_cell.length_b   1.000
_cell.length_c   1.000
_cell.angle_alpha   90.00
_cell.angle_beta   90.00
_cell.angle_gamma   90.00
#
_symmetry.space_group_name_H-M   'P 1'
#
loop_
_entity.id
_entity.type
_entity.pdbx_description
1 polymer ?
#
loop_
_entity_poly.entity_id
_entity_poly.type
_entity_poly.pdbx_seq_one_letter_code
_entity_poly.pdbx_strand_id
1 'polypeptide(L)'
;MMLMTGKMEDLAVEVRGENGAHYKAFVVDVHENDITVAFENDWQPPNKFSFQRVRLPSSARGDETFTEGQEVEVFSKANDQEASGWWEARVKMTKGDFHVVEYQGWDTAYSEIVPSDRLRPKNPK
;
A
#
# COMPACT_ATOMS: atom_id res chain seq x y z
N MET A 1 -14.51 33.00 -2.90
CA MET A 1 -13.05 33.22 -2.90
C MET A 1 -12.42 31.85 -3.08
N MET A 2 -12.08 31.50 -4.32
CA MET A 2 -11.49 30.22 -4.67
C MET A 2 -9.98 30.37 -4.51
N LEU A 3 -9.43 29.92 -3.39
CA LEU A 3 -7.99 29.82 -3.23
C LEU A 3 -7.52 28.67 -4.11
N MET A 4 -6.97 29.03 -5.27
CA MET A 4 -6.11 28.19 -6.07
C MET A 4 -4.83 27.96 -5.25
N THR A 5 -4.80 26.93 -4.40
CA THR A 5 -3.55 26.47 -3.77
C THR A 5 -2.74 25.74 -4.84
N GLY A 6 -1.54 26.25 -5.09
CA GLY A 6 -0.69 25.83 -6.19
C GLY A 6 -0.45 24.32 -6.22
N LYS A 7 -0.24 23.81 -7.42
CA LYS A 7 0.41 22.52 -7.70
C LYS A 7 1.79 22.51 -7.01
N MET A 8 1.85 22.23 -5.72
CA MET A 8 2.97 21.47 -5.20
C MET A 8 2.91 20.14 -5.93
N GLU A 9 4.05 19.68 -6.42
CA GLU A 9 4.21 18.32 -6.91
C GLU A 9 3.59 17.38 -5.86
N ASP A 10 2.47 16.73 -6.21
CA ASP A 10 1.66 16.00 -5.23
C ASP A 10 2.54 14.95 -4.53
N LEU A 11 2.89 15.20 -3.27
CA LEU A 11 3.79 14.33 -2.51
C LEU A 11 3.05 13.02 -2.23
N ALA A 12 3.43 11.97 -2.95
CA ALA A 12 2.85 10.65 -2.78
C ALA A 12 3.30 10.04 -1.45
N VAL A 13 2.33 9.52 -0.72
CA VAL A 13 2.49 8.78 0.53
C VAL A 13 1.66 7.50 0.49
N GLU A 14 1.95 6.59 1.40
CA GLU A 14 1.12 5.42 1.66
C GLU A 14 0.52 5.51 3.07
N VAL A 15 -0.81 5.41 3.16
CA VAL A 15 -1.55 5.46 4.43
C VAL A 15 -2.08 4.09 4.80
N ARG A 16 -1.86 3.67 6.05
CA ARG A 16 -2.34 2.40 6.57
C ARG A 16 -3.82 2.50 6.96
N GLY A 17 -4.69 1.82 6.23
CA GLY A 17 -6.10 1.66 6.54
C GLY A 17 -6.34 0.82 7.80
N GLU A 18 -7.58 0.79 8.28
CA GLU A 18 -7.95 0.02 9.48
C GLU A 18 -7.88 -1.49 9.25
N ASN A 19 -8.09 -1.92 8.00
CA ASN A 19 -7.92 -3.31 7.56
C ASN A 19 -6.46 -3.73 7.40
N GLY A 20 -5.51 -2.83 7.63
CA GLY A 20 -4.07 -3.09 7.59
C GLY A 20 -3.41 -2.86 6.23
N ALA A 21 -4.17 -2.61 5.15
CA ALA A 21 -3.62 -2.31 3.84
C ALA A 21 -3.02 -0.91 3.78
N HIS A 22 -2.01 -0.73 2.93
CA HIS A 22 -1.38 0.56 2.65
C HIS A 22 -1.88 1.12 1.32
N TYR A 23 -2.61 2.23 1.38
CA TYR A 23 -3.19 2.88 0.20
C TYR A 23 -2.35 4.06 -0.24
N LYS A 24 -2.17 4.19 -1.56
CA LYS A 24 -1.54 5.37 -2.14
C LYS A 24 -2.45 6.59 -1.98
N ALA A 25 -1.86 7.69 -1.55
CA ALA A 25 -2.52 8.98 -1.38
C ALA A 25 -1.52 10.12 -1.59
N PHE A 26 -2.01 11.34 -1.66
CA PHE A 26 -1.21 12.55 -1.85
C PHE A 26 -1.42 13.52 -0.70
N VAL A 27 -0.33 14.12 -0.20
CA VAL A 27 -0.41 15.09 0.89
C VAL A 27 -1.12 16.35 0.43
N VAL A 28 -2.18 16.72 1.14
CA VAL A 28 -2.95 17.95 0.94
C VAL A 28 -2.54 19.01 1.97
N ASP A 29 -2.32 18.59 3.21
CA ASP A 29 -1.96 19.49 4.32
C ASP A 29 -1.15 18.76 5.39
N VAL A 30 -0.31 19.51 6.10
CA VAL A 30 0.56 19.00 7.17
C VAL A 30 0.22 19.72 8.47
N HIS A 31 -0.11 18.94 9.50
CA HIS A 31 -0.43 19.41 10.84
C HIS A 31 0.69 19.04 11.81
N GLU A 32 0.54 19.42 13.08
CA GLU A 32 1.56 19.15 14.12
C GLU A 32 1.84 17.65 14.32
N ASN A 33 0.80 16.80 14.31
CA ASN A 33 0.91 15.36 14.61
C ASN A 33 0.34 14.44 13.50
N ASP A 34 -0.19 15.04 12.43
CA ASP A 34 -0.95 14.35 11.42
C ASP A 34 -0.78 15.01 10.05
N ILE A 35 -1.25 14.34 9.01
CA ILE A 35 -1.40 14.91 7.67
C ILE A 35 -2.81 14.70 7.15
N THR A 36 -3.27 15.59 6.28
CA THR A 36 -4.46 15.37 5.46
C THR A 36 -4.00 14.86 4.10
N VAL A 37 -4.61 13.79 3.62
CA VAL A 37 -4.30 13.21 2.31
C VAL A 37 -5.54 13.10 1.44
N ALA A 38 -5.37 13.20 0.13
CA ALA A 38 -6.37 12.87 -0.88
C ALA A 38 -5.99 11.55 -1.56
N PHE A 39 -6.99 10.71 -1.84
CA PHE A 39 -6.77 9.41 -2.45
C PHE A 39 -6.85 9.45 -3.98
N GLU A 40 -6.19 8.51 -4.65
CA GLU A 40 -6.24 8.40 -6.11
C GLU A 40 -7.67 8.17 -6.63
N ASN A 41 -8.08 8.92 -7.66
CA ASN A 41 -9.42 8.85 -8.25
C ASN A 41 -10.57 9.18 -7.27
N ASP A 42 -10.28 9.84 -6.14
CA ASP A 42 -11.27 10.26 -5.16
C ASP A 42 -12.17 9.10 -4.66
N TRP A 43 -11.64 7.87 -4.59
CA TRP A 43 -12.40 6.69 -4.16
C TRP A 43 -12.88 6.81 -2.71
N GLN A 44 -12.24 7.67 -1.92
CA GLN A 44 -12.67 8.17 -0.62
C GLN A 44 -12.44 9.68 -0.52
N PRO A 45 -13.24 10.39 0.29
CA PRO A 45 -12.98 11.80 0.58
C PRO A 45 -11.61 11.97 1.28
N PRO A 46 -10.97 13.14 1.15
CA PRO A 46 -9.75 13.43 1.88
C PRO A 46 -9.89 13.20 3.38
N ASN A 47 -8.90 12.57 3.99
CA ASN A 47 -8.96 12.16 5.39
C ASN A 47 -7.63 12.43 6.11
N LYS A 48 -7.70 12.53 7.43
CA LYS A 48 -6.57 12.87 8.30
C LYS A 48 -5.98 11.61 8.92
N PHE A 49 -4.66 11.47 8.86
CA PHE A 49 -3.92 10.34 9.41
C PHE A 49 -2.74 10.82 10.26
N SER A 50 -2.55 10.17 11.42
CA SER A 50 -1.33 10.35 12.22
C SER A 50 -0.11 9.86 11.46
N PHE A 51 1.03 10.51 11.65
CA PHE A 51 2.32 10.11 11.07
C PHE A 51 2.67 8.64 11.31
N GLN A 52 2.21 8.03 12.41
CA GLN A 52 2.41 6.60 12.69
C GLN A 52 1.74 5.65 11.68
N ARG A 53 0.74 6.14 10.94
CA ARG A 53 0.01 5.40 9.90
C ARG A 53 0.48 5.77 8.48
N VAL A 54 1.47 6.63 8.35
CA VAL A 54 1.92 7.17 7.07
C VAL A 54 3.36 6.76 6.83
N ARG A 55 3.68 6.36 5.60
CA ARG A 55 5.05 6.14 5.16
C ARG A 55 5.26 6.66 3.74
N LEU A 56 6.51 6.79 3.34
CA LEU A 56 6.85 7.03 1.93
C LEU A 56 6.63 5.75 1.11
N PRO A 57 6.25 5.86 -0.18
CA PRO A 57 6.15 4.72 -1.06
C PRO A 57 7.49 3.96 -1.17
N SER A 58 7.43 2.65 -1.39
CA SER A 58 8.63 1.83 -1.54
C SER A 58 9.47 2.30 -2.72
N SER A 59 10.80 2.32 -2.56
CA SER A 59 11.76 2.60 -3.63
C SER A 59 12.17 1.34 -4.42
N ALA A 60 11.60 0.19 -4.08
CA ALA A 60 11.82 -1.09 -4.73
C ALA A 60 11.56 -1.00 -6.25
N ARG A 61 12.41 -1.66 -7.04
CA ARG A 61 12.35 -1.67 -8.50
C ARG A 61 11.89 -3.06 -8.96
N GLY A 62 11.06 -3.13 -10.00
CA GLY A 62 10.33 -4.32 -10.43
C GLY A 62 11.13 -5.48 -11.03
N ASP A 63 12.41 -5.63 -10.67
CA ASP A 63 13.30 -6.72 -11.15
C ASP A 63 13.74 -7.64 -9.98
N GLU A 64 13.03 -7.58 -8.86
CA GLU A 64 13.37 -8.37 -7.68
C GLU A 64 12.86 -9.81 -7.77
N THR A 65 13.75 -10.75 -7.48
CA THR A 65 13.41 -12.17 -7.37
C THR A 65 12.90 -12.48 -5.96
N PHE A 66 11.75 -13.17 -5.86
CA PHE A 66 11.16 -13.54 -4.58
C PHE A 66 11.41 -15.01 -4.21
N THR A 67 11.85 -15.25 -2.98
CA THR A 67 12.14 -16.59 -2.44
C THR A 67 11.10 -17.06 -1.44
N GLU A 68 10.92 -18.38 -1.31
CA GLU A 68 10.08 -18.97 -0.27
C GLU A 68 10.50 -18.50 1.13
N GLY A 69 9.50 -18.17 1.96
CA GLY A 69 9.67 -17.64 3.30
C GLY A 69 9.88 -16.13 3.38
N GLN A 70 10.13 -15.44 2.26
CA GLN A 70 10.33 -13.98 2.23
C GLN A 70 9.04 -13.22 2.59
N GLU A 71 9.18 -12.15 3.38
CA GLU A 71 8.09 -11.20 3.61
C GLU A 71 8.02 -10.20 2.46
N VAL A 72 6.81 -10.05 1.92
CA VAL A 72 6.52 -9.24 0.74
C VAL A 72 5.27 -8.41 1.00
N GLU A 73 5.02 -7.46 0.11
CA GLU A 73 3.74 -6.79 0.00
C GLU A 73 3.09 -7.12 -1.33
N VAL A 74 1.79 -7.43 -1.29
CA VAL A 74 0.97 -7.82 -2.44
C VAL A 74 0.05 -6.66 -2.79
N PHE A 75 0.06 -6.22 -4.04
CA PHE A 75 -0.93 -5.26 -4.53
C PHE A 75 -2.25 -5.97 -4.79
N SER A 76 -3.26 -5.68 -3.97
CA SER A 76 -4.55 -6.37 -4.00
C SER A 76 -5.69 -5.49 -3.49
N LYS A 77 -6.93 -5.91 -3.77
CA LYS A 77 -8.15 -5.28 -3.24
C LYS A 77 -8.75 -6.17 -2.16
N ALA A 78 -9.26 -5.57 -1.09
CA ALA A 78 -10.08 -6.32 -0.12
C ALA A 78 -11.42 -6.76 -0.72
N ASN A 79 -12.02 -5.88 -1.53
CA ASN A 79 -13.33 -6.06 -2.15
C ASN A 79 -13.49 -5.07 -3.33
N ASP A 80 -14.59 -5.19 -4.07
CA ASP A 80 -14.85 -4.37 -5.27
C ASP A 80 -15.12 -2.88 -4.99
N GLN A 81 -15.42 -2.52 -3.74
CA GLN A 81 -15.70 -1.13 -3.33
C GLN A 81 -14.43 -0.38 -2.92
N GLU A 82 -13.32 -1.09 -2.67
CA GLU A 82 -12.06 -0.50 -2.24
C GLU A 82 -11.06 -0.35 -3.40
N ALA A 83 -10.19 0.65 -3.28
CA ALA A 83 -9.01 0.75 -4.12
C ALA A 83 -8.03 -0.40 -3.82
N SER A 84 -7.15 -0.68 -4.77
CA SER A 84 -6.04 -1.59 -4.50
C SER A 84 -5.06 -0.94 -3.53
N GLY A 85 -4.57 -1.74 -2.59
CA GLY A 85 -3.54 -1.35 -1.63
C GLY A 85 -2.45 -2.42 -1.53
N TRP A 86 -1.40 -2.10 -0.78
CA TRP A 86 -0.32 -3.03 -0.47
C TRP A 86 -0.60 -3.76 0.84
N TRP A 87 -0.61 -5.08 0.77
CA TRP A 87 -0.93 -5.98 1.88
C TRP A 87 0.28 -6.81 2.28
N GLU A 88 0.57 -6.89 3.57
CA GLU A 88 1.66 -7.73 4.07
C GLU A 88 1.35 -9.22 3.86
N ALA A 89 2.29 -9.95 3.28
CA ALA A 89 2.19 -11.38 3.04
C ALA A 89 3.55 -12.08 3.17
N ARG A 90 3.54 -13.40 3.14
CA ARG A 90 4.74 -14.25 3.07
C ARG A 90 4.67 -15.16 1.86
N VAL A 91 5.77 -15.25 1.12
CA VAL A 91 5.89 -16.19 -0.01
C VAL A 91 5.95 -17.61 0.54
N LYS A 92 5.05 -18.48 0.07
CA LYS A 92 4.99 -19.91 0.42
C LYS A 92 5.59 -20.79 -0.66
N MET A 93 5.56 -20.35 -1.91
CA MET A 93 6.11 -21.08 -3.05
C MET A 93 6.36 -20.12 -4.20
N THR A 94 7.40 -20.36 -4.98
CA THR A 94 7.69 -19.66 -6.24
C THR A 94 7.77 -20.68 -7.37
N LYS A 95 7.10 -20.41 -8.50
CA LYS A 95 7.16 -21.23 -9.71
C LYS A 95 7.13 -20.34 -10.96
N GLY A 96 8.30 -20.11 -11.55
CA GLY A 96 8.44 -19.13 -12.63
C GLY A 96 8.06 -17.74 -12.11
N ASP A 97 7.24 -17.02 -12.87
CA ASP A 97 6.77 -15.66 -12.52
C ASP A 97 5.50 -15.64 -11.65
N PHE A 98 5.17 -16.77 -11.02
CA PHE A 98 4.01 -16.91 -10.13
C PHE A 98 4.44 -17.32 -8.73
N HIS A 99 3.77 -16.74 -7.74
CA HIS A 99 4.06 -16.93 -6.32
C HIS A 99 2.78 -17.28 -5.56
N VAL A 100 2.85 -18.32 -4.75
CA VAL A 100 1.82 -18.57 -3.72
C VAL A 100 2.20 -17.71 -2.52
N VAL A 101 1.30 -16.82 -2.11
CA VAL A 101 1.49 -15.93 -0.97
C VAL A 101 0.42 -16.18 0.08
N GLU A 102 0.80 -16.04 1.34
CA GLU A 102 -0.10 -16.14 2.49
C GLU A 102 -0.15 -14.77 3.18
N TYR A 103 -1.34 -14.17 3.23
CA TYR A 103 -1.56 -12.85 3.82
C TYR A 103 -1.38 -12.89 5.34
N GLN A 104 -0.82 -11.81 5.89
CA GLN A 104 -0.59 -11.65 7.34
C GLN A 104 -1.66 -10.77 8.00
N GLY A 105 -1.75 -10.86 9.34
CA GLY A 105 -2.57 -9.95 10.15
C GLY A 105 -3.98 -10.44 10.49
N TRP A 106 -4.33 -11.68 10.10
CA TRP A 106 -5.61 -12.31 10.41
C TRP A 106 -5.37 -13.70 11.02
N ASP A 107 -6.26 -14.15 11.91
CA ASP A 107 -6.17 -15.49 12.52
C ASP A 107 -6.40 -16.62 11.50
N THR A 108 -7.10 -16.32 10.41
CA THR A 108 -7.32 -17.28 9.32
C THR A 108 -6.29 -17.06 8.23
N ALA A 109 -5.53 -18.10 7.89
CA ALA A 109 -4.61 -18.08 6.77
C ALA A 109 -5.39 -17.95 5.45
N TYR A 110 -5.17 -16.84 4.73
CA TYR A 110 -5.67 -16.65 3.37
C TYR A 110 -4.51 -16.70 2.40
N SER A 111 -4.60 -17.56 1.39
CA SER A 111 -3.57 -17.74 0.37
C SER A 111 -4.07 -17.37 -1.02
N GLU A 112 -3.20 -16.77 -1.82
CA GLU A 112 -3.47 -16.37 -3.20
C GLU A 112 -2.28 -16.74 -4.09
N ILE A 113 -2.55 -17.06 -5.36
CA ILE A 113 -1.51 -17.18 -6.39
C ILE A 113 -1.45 -15.86 -7.13
N VAL A 114 -0.29 -15.21 -7.12
CA VAL A 114 -0.09 -13.89 -7.74
C VAL A 114 1.10 -13.89 -8.69
N PRO A 115 1.03 -13.15 -9.80
CA PRO A 115 2.19 -12.85 -10.63
C PRO A 115 3.20 -11.96 -9.90
N SER A 116 4.48 -12.02 -10.30
CA SER A 116 5.56 -11.24 -9.70
C SER A 116 5.35 -9.72 -9.76
N ASP A 117 4.65 -9.20 -10.77
CA ASP A 117 4.39 -7.76 -10.96
C ASP A 117 3.44 -7.16 -9.92
N ARG A 118 2.68 -8.01 -9.20
CA ARG A 118 1.86 -7.62 -8.05
C ARG A 118 2.63 -7.66 -6.73
N LEU A 119 3.88 -8.11 -6.73
CA LEU A 119 4.70 -8.20 -5.54
C LEU A 119 5.74 -7.09 -5.48
N ARG A 120 6.06 -6.70 -4.25
CA ARG A 120 7.27 -5.95 -3.93
C ARG A 120 7.84 -6.45 -2.60
N PRO A 121 9.12 -6.20 -2.30
CA PRO A 121 9.63 -6.42 -0.95
C PRO A 121 8.84 -5.59 0.05
N LYS A 122 8.76 -6.10 1.27
CA LYS A 122 8.17 -5.36 2.38
C LYS A 122 8.83 -3.99 2.51
N ASN A 123 8.02 -2.93 2.39
CA ASN A 123 8.50 -1.57 2.50
C ASN A 123 9.00 -1.32 3.94
N PRO A 124 10.27 -0.91 4.14
CA PRO A 124 10.77 -0.60 5.46
C PRO A 124 9.93 0.48 6.14
N LYS A 125 9.84 0.39 7.46
CA LYS A 125 9.15 1.40 8.29
C LYS A 125 9.97 2.68 8.40
#